data_AF-A0AAU9M376-F1
#
_entry.id   AF-A0AAU9M376-F1
#
_cell.length_a   1.000
_cell.length_b   1.000
_cell.length_c   1.000
_cell.angle_alpha   90.00
_cell.angle_beta   90.00
_cell.angle_gamma   90.00
#
_symmetry.space_group_name_H-M   'P 1'
#
loop_
_entity.id
_entity.type
_entity.pdbx_description
1 polymer ?
#
loop_
_entity_poly.entity_id
_entity_poly.type
_entity_poly.pdbx_seq_one_letter_code
_entity_poly.pdbx_strand_id
1 'polypeptide(L)'
;MAIFNYQTKSMITRNRVKCAEFRKLSSFPFWDLPFPSYTSDNSHLFFHFVLFIHILTNCSLFISGILVDPGEMEKKMLLHLTILILGILSSSSMVKAEDPYKYFTWTVTYGTASPLGVPQQIILINGQFPGPKLDVVTNDNIILNLINNLDQPFLLTWNGIKQRKNSWQDGVLGTNCPIPPNSNFTYKFQPKDQIGGYTYFPSTGMHKAAGGFGAINVYARPRIPVPYAIPAGDFNLLIGDWYKSNHKGLQQYLDSGRSLPFPDGILVNGQTRTTFSGDQGQTYMFRISNMGLSTSFNFRIQGHKMKLVEVEGSNVVQNMYDSLDVHVGQSISVLVTLDQTPKDYYVVASTRFTRKILTSVSVLHYSNSQTPVSGPIPAGPTYQVHWSMQQARTIRWNLTSNAARPNPQGSFHYGTITPTRTIVLSNSANLINGKIRYAVNGVSYINADTPLKLADYFNIPGVYSMNTIQMSPK
;
A
#
# COMPACT_ATOMS: atom_id res chain seq x y z
N MET A 1 -28.53 16.11 -20.03
CA MET A 1 -27.71 16.75 -18.97
C MET A 1 -28.47 17.76 -18.08
N ALA A 2 -29.82 17.80 -18.05
CA ALA A 2 -30.55 18.73 -17.16
C ALA A 2 -31.73 18.14 -16.36
N ILE A 3 -32.15 16.89 -16.62
CA ILE A 3 -33.35 16.30 -15.97
C ILE A 3 -33.01 15.20 -14.94
N PHE A 4 -31.82 14.58 -15.03
CA PHE A 4 -31.37 13.54 -14.09
C PHE A 4 -30.76 14.07 -12.78
N ASN A 5 -30.54 15.38 -12.66
CA ASN A 5 -29.85 16.00 -11.52
C ASN A 5 -30.81 16.49 -10.41
N TYR A 6 -32.13 16.36 -10.61
CA TYR A 6 -33.14 16.90 -9.68
C TYR A 6 -33.66 15.85 -8.68
N GLN A 7 -33.81 14.58 -9.08
CA GLN A 7 -34.36 13.55 -8.19
C GLN A 7 -33.41 13.11 -7.07
N THR A 8 -32.10 13.03 -7.34
CA THR A 8 -31.09 12.74 -6.29
C THR A 8 -30.87 13.94 -5.36
N LYS A 9 -30.90 15.17 -5.86
CA LYS A 9 -30.80 16.39 -5.04
C LYS A 9 -32.03 16.62 -4.15
N SER A 10 -33.22 16.25 -4.61
CA SER A 10 -34.48 16.44 -3.87
C SER A 10 -34.63 15.51 -2.65
N MET A 11 -33.97 14.35 -2.62
CA MET A 11 -34.08 13.40 -1.50
C MET A 11 -32.97 13.53 -0.45
N ILE A 12 -31.82 14.14 -0.78
CA ILE A 12 -30.67 14.33 0.13
C ILE A 12 -30.86 15.54 1.06
N THR A 13 -31.89 16.36 0.85
CA THR A 13 -32.14 17.60 1.60
C THR A 13 -32.87 17.44 2.94
N ARG A 14 -33.14 16.21 3.41
CA ARG A 14 -33.80 15.99 4.71
C ARG A 14 -33.06 14.96 5.58
N ASN A 15 -32.33 15.50 6.57
CA ASN A 15 -31.77 14.84 7.75
C ASN A 15 -30.75 13.70 7.51
N ARG A 16 -29.85 13.53 8.49
CA ARG A 16 -28.72 12.56 8.54
C ARG A 16 -28.94 11.33 7.66
N VAL A 17 -28.27 11.28 6.50
CA VAL A 17 -28.32 10.10 5.63
C VAL A 17 -27.43 9.02 6.23
N LYS A 18 -28.04 7.95 6.74
CA LYS A 18 -27.31 6.76 7.19
C LYS A 18 -26.71 6.04 5.97
N CYS A 19 -25.54 5.44 6.11
CA CYS A 19 -24.90 4.67 5.03
C CYS A 19 -25.84 3.62 4.37
N ALA A 20 -26.77 3.06 5.13
CA ALA A 20 -27.77 2.11 4.63
C ALA A 20 -28.79 2.72 3.64
N GLU A 21 -29.09 4.03 3.75
CA GLU A 21 -30.03 4.74 2.88
C GLU A 21 -29.35 5.26 1.61
N PHE A 22 -28.08 5.68 1.70
CA PHE A 22 -27.34 6.18 0.53
C PHE A 22 -27.10 5.08 -0.53
N ARG A 23 -26.80 3.84 -0.12
CA ARG A 23 -26.60 2.75 -1.09
C ARG A 23 -27.88 2.26 -1.77
N LYS A 24 -29.05 2.45 -1.15
CA LYS A 24 -30.35 2.20 -1.84
C LYS A 24 -30.58 3.17 -3.00
N LEU A 25 -29.96 4.35 -2.94
CA LEU A 25 -30.02 5.38 -3.99
C LEU A 25 -28.92 5.22 -5.07
N SER A 26 -27.84 4.49 -4.76
CA SER A 26 -26.67 4.34 -5.65
C SER A 26 -26.73 3.12 -6.59
N SER A 27 -27.90 2.53 -6.80
CA SER A 27 -28.15 1.45 -7.78
C SER A 27 -28.19 1.93 -9.25
N PHE A 28 -27.76 3.17 -9.53
CA PHE A 28 -27.59 3.73 -10.87
C PHE A 28 -26.10 3.91 -11.22
N PRO A 29 -25.67 3.61 -12.46
CA PRO A 29 -24.26 3.61 -12.85
C PRO A 29 -23.75 5.04 -13.00
N PHE A 30 -23.08 5.57 -11.97
CA PHE A 30 -22.51 6.93 -11.97
C PHE A 30 -20.97 6.94 -11.93
N TRP A 31 -20.32 5.78 -12.11
CA TRP A 31 -18.87 5.59 -11.84
C TRP A 31 -18.00 5.29 -13.07
N ASP A 32 -18.49 5.59 -14.28
CA ASP A 32 -17.75 5.40 -15.54
C ASP A 32 -17.39 6.75 -16.16
N LEU A 33 -16.44 7.47 -15.55
CA LEU A 33 -15.74 8.56 -16.24
C LEU A 33 -14.28 8.13 -16.49
N PRO A 34 -13.78 8.23 -17.73
CA PRO A 34 -12.40 7.90 -18.06
C PRO A 34 -11.43 8.90 -17.42
N PHE A 35 -10.28 8.40 -16.98
CA PHE A 35 -9.17 9.23 -16.50
C PHE A 35 -8.60 10.08 -17.64
N PRO A 36 -8.29 11.37 -17.44
CA PRO A 36 -7.48 12.13 -18.39
C PRO A 36 -6.01 11.68 -18.26
N SER A 37 -5.51 10.98 -19.26
CA SER A 37 -4.09 10.65 -19.42
C SER A 37 -3.31 11.91 -19.81
N TYR A 38 -2.28 12.24 -19.03
CA TYR A 38 -1.27 13.22 -19.40
C TYR A 38 0.08 12.54 -19.29
N THR A 39 0.72 12.33 -20.43
CA THR A 39 2.09 11.81 -20.54
C THR A 39 3.06 13.00 -20.62
N SER A 40 4.03 13.05 -19.71
CA SER A 40 5.19 13.93 -19.80
C SER A 40 6.40 13.09 -20.19
N ASP A 41 6.49 12.71 -21.46
CA ASP A 41 7.71 12.11 -22.00
C ASP A 41 7.79 12.36 -23.52
N ASN A 42 8.26 13.56 -23.88
CA ASN A 42 8.46 14.00 -25.27
C ASN A 42 9.76 13.46 -25.90
N SER A 43 10.46 12.55 -25.24
CA SER A 43 11.72 11.98 -25.71
C SER A 43 11.53 10.94 -26.83
N HIS A 44 10.44 10.18 -26.81
CA HIS A 44 10.14 9.17 -27.83
C HIS A 44 9.59 9.76 -29.13
N LEU A 45 8.86 10.88 -29.08
CA LEU A 45 8.41 11.60 -30.27
C LEU A 45 9.60 12.21 -31.04
N PHE A 46 10.63 12.70 -30.36
CA PHE A 46 11.79 13.31 -31.00
C PHE A 46 12.62 12.30 -31.81
N PHE A 47 12.82 11.09 -31.30
CA PHE A 47 13.60 10.05 -31.99
C PHE A 47 12.90 9.56 -33.27
N HIS A 48 11.58 9.41 -33.24
CA HIS A 48 10.81 9.06 -34.43
C HIS A 48 10.76 10.21 -35.44
N PHE A 49 10.71 11.47 -35.00
CA PHE A 49 10.70 12.63 -35.90
C PHE A 49 12.03 12.81 -36.66
N VAL A 50 13.18 12.56 -36.00
CA VAL A 50 14.51 12.67 -36.64
C VAL A 50 14.75 11.55 -37.65
N LEU A 51 14.32 10.32 -37.35
CA LEU A 51 14.36 9.21 -38.31
C LEU A 51 13.44 9.47 -39.52
N PHE A 52 12.30 10.14 -39.29
CA PHE A 52 11.33 10.50 -40.33
C PHE A 52 11.85 11.60 -41.27
N ILE A 53 12.56 12.62 -40.75
CA ILE A 53 13.23 13.62 -41.59
C ILE A 53 14.31 12.96 -42.45
N HIS A 54 15.11 12.04 -41.89
CA HIS A 54 16.15 11.33 -42.63
C HIS A 54 15.58 10.48 -43.79
N ILE A 55 14.42 9.86 -43.60
CA ILE A 55 13.72 9.09 -44.65
C ILE A 55 13.17 10.03 -45.74
N LEU A 56 12.63 11.21 -45.38
CA LEU A 56 12.12 12.18 -46.33
C LEU A 56 13.23 12.87 -47.16
N THR A 57 14.39 13.15 -46.58
CA THR A 57 15.55 13.69 -47.33
C THR A 57 16.19 12.65 -48.27
N ASN A 58 16.10 11.36 -47.97
CA ASN A 58 16.59 10.31 -48.88
C ASN A 58 15.60 9.96 -49.99
N CYS A 59 14.31 10.27 -49.83
CA CYS A 59 13.29 10.04 -50.86
C CYS A 59 13.30 11.09 -51.99
N SER A 60 13.95 12.24 -51.78
CA SER A 60 14.02 13.33 -52.76
C SER A 60 15.09 13.14 -53.84
N LEU A 61 15.94 12.10 -53.73
CA LEU A 61 17.06 11.85 -54.66
C LEU A 61 16.76 10.85 -55.79
N PHE A 62 15.53 10.33 -55.90
CA PHE A 62 15.18 9.30 -56.89
C PHE A 62 14.25 9.76 -58.03
N ILE A 63 14.05 11.06 -58.21
CA ILE A 63 13.22 11.60 -59.30
C ILE A 63 14.09 12.43 -60.24
N SER A 64 14.94 11.76 -61.01
CA SER A 64 15.50 12.36 -62.23
C SER A 64 15.60 11.29 -63.31
N GLY A 65 14.82 11.47 -64.38
CA GLY A 65 14.81 10.62 -65.56
C GLY A 65 13.70 9.57 -65.56
N ILE A 66 12.52 9.94 -66.05
CA ILE A 66 11.73 9.24 -67.08
C ILE A 66 10.55 10.17 -67.41
N LEU A 67 10.41 10.52 -68.70
CA LEU A 67 9.25 11.19 -69.27
C LEU A 67 8.00 10.32 -69.05
N VAL A 68 7.07 10.77 -68.21
CA VAL A 68 5.74 10.17 -68.05
C VAL A 68 4.70 11.27 -68.13
N ASP A 69 3.60 10.99 -68.82
CA ASP A 69 2.45 11.87 -69.02
C ASP A 69 2.00 12.59 -67.73
N PRO A 70 1.67 13.90 -67.78
CA PRO A 70 1.28 14.68 -66.59
C PRO A 70 0.10 14.07 -65.82
N GLY A 71 -0.84 13.44 -66.52
CA GLY A 71 -2.03 12.81 -65.91
C GLY A 71 -1.77 11.47 -65.23
N GLU A 72 -0.65 10.79 -65.52
CA GLU A 72 -0.28 9.53 -64.87
C GLU A 72 0.55 9.77 -63.59
N MET A 73 1.33 10.85 -63.57
CA MET A 73 2.11 11.29 -62.41
C MET A 73 1.21 11.72 -61.25
N GLU A 74 0.13 12.46 -61.55
CA GLU A 74 -0.83 12.94 -60.56
C GLU A 74 -1.57 11.78 -59.87
N LYS A 75 -1.95 10.74 -60.63
CA LYS A 75 -2.58 9.52 -60.11
C LYS A 75 -1.62 8.70 -59.24
N LYS A 76 -0.36 8.55 -59.65
CA LYS A 76 0.66 7.82 -58.86
C LYS A 76 0.97 8.57 -57.57
N MET A 77 1.08 9.90 -57.60
CA MET A 77 1.30 10.73 -56.42
C MET A 77 0.11 10.69 -55.46
N LEU A 78 -1.13 10.77 -55.97
CA LEU A 78 -2.34 10.64 -55.16
C LEU A 78 -2.46 9.26 -54.51
N LEU A 79 -2.09 8.19 -55.23
CA LEU A 79 -2.07 6.81 -54.70
C LEU A 79 -1.02 6.64 -53.60
N HIS A 80 0.19 7.16 -53.77
CA HIS A 80 1.25 7.09 -52.75
C HIS A 80 0.87 7.92 -51.52
N LEU A 81 0.24 9.09 -51.72
CA LEU A 81 -0.27 9.91 -50.62
C LEU A 81 -1.41 9.23 -49.87
N THR A 82 -2.34 8.55 -50.58
CA THR A 82 -3.40 7.78 -49.92
C THR A 82 -2.86 6.58 -49.17
N ILE A 83 -1.90 5.82 -49.73
CA ILE A 83 -1.24 4.72 -49.03
C ILE A 83 -0.48 5.23 -47.80
N LEU A 84 0.20 6.37 -47.90
CA LEU A 84 0.90 6.99 -46.77
C LEU A 84 -0.09 7.42 -45.67
N ILE A 85 -1.21 8.05 -46.04
CA ILE A 85 -2.27 8.47 -45.10
C ILE A 85 -2.93 7.25 -44.45
N LEU A 86 -3.22 6.19 -45.22
CA LEU A 86 -3.70 4.91 -44.70
C LEU A 86 -2.67 4.25 -43.77
N GLY A 87 -1.38 4.34 -44.08
CA GLY A 87 -0.27 3.90 -43.23
C GLY A 87 -0.17 4.67 -41.92
N ILE A 88 -0.37 5.99 -41.95
CA ILE A 88 -0.39 6.85 -40.75
C ILE A 88 -1.65 6.59 -39.91
N LEU A 89 -2.81 6.47 -40.53
CA LEU A 89 -4.07 6.14 -39.85
C LEU A 89 -4.05 4.75 -39.22
N SER A 90 -3.47 3.75 -39.90
CA SER A 90 -3.30 2.39 -39.37
C SER A 90 -2.22 2.27 -38.28
N SER A 91 -1.15 3.08 -38.33
CA SER A 91 -0.16 3.12 -37.25
C SER A 91 -0.65 3.87 -36.01
N SER A 92 -1.48 4.90 -36.18
CA SER A 92 -2.11 5.63 -35.08
C SER A 92 -3.12 4.80 -34.26
N SER A 93 -3.73 3.78 -34.87
CA SER A 93 -4.71 2.91 -34.20
C SER A 93 -4.09 1.76 -33.39
N MET A 94 -2.76 1.60 -33.41
CA MET A 94 -2.05 0.53 -32.70
C MET A 94 -1.31 0.98 -31.44
N VAL A 95 -1.24 2.28 -31.14
CA VAL A 95 -0.56 2.79 -29.94
C VAL A 95 -1.50 2.75 -28.74
N LYS A 96 -1.49 1.65 -27.98
CA LYS A 96 -2.05 1.63 -26.62
C LYS A 96 -1.08 2.33 -25.66
N ALA A 97 -1.26 3.63 -25.47
CA ALA A 97 -0.44 4.45 -24.57
C ALA A 97 -0.88 4.38 -23.09
N GLU A 98 -1.64 3.37 -22.69
CA GLU A 98 -2.22 3.25 -21.35
C GLU A 98 -1.46 2.23 -20.49
N ASP A 99 -1.43 2.49 -19.18
CA ASP A 99 -0.85 1.55 -18.21
C ASP A 99 -1.68 0.25 -18.10
N PRO A 100 -1.04 -0.92 -17.87
CA PRO A 100 -1.73 -2.21 -17.81
C PRO A 100 -2.79 -2.27 -16.70
N TYR A 101 -3.91 -2.93 -16.98
CA TYR A 101 -4.95 -3.23 -15.99
C TYR A 101 -4.72 -4.60 -15.35
N LYS A 102 -4.88 -4.67 -14.03
CA LYS A 102 -4.81 -5.88 -13.22
C LYS A 102 -6.13 -6.09 -12.51
N TYR A 103 -6.77 -7.23 -12.75
CA TYR A 103 -8.07 -7.57 -12.22
C TYR A 103 -7.95 -8.62 -11.13
N PHE A 104 -8.61 -8.38 -10.00
CA PHE A 104 -8.62 -9.29 -8.86
C PHE A 104 -10.04 -9.44 -8.33
N THR A 105 -10.39 -10.66 -7.90
CA THR A 105 -11.62 -10.92 -7.15
C THR A 105 -11.25 -11.57 -5.84
N TRP A 106 -11.57 -10.90 -4.74
CA TRP A 106 -11.30 -11.33 -3.38
C TRP A 106 -12.59 -11.55 -2.62
N THR A 107 -12.75 -12.72 -2.03
CA THR A 107 -13.89 -13.07 -1.19
C THR A 107 -13.42 -13.14 0.27
N VAL A 108 -14.06 -12.33 1.11
CA VAL A 108 -13.79 -12.26 2.55
C VAL A 108 -14.75 -13.18 3.28
N THR A 109 -14.23 -14.16 4.01
CA THR A 109 -15.02 -15.13 4.77
C THR A 109 -14.47 -15.30 6.18
N TYR A 110 -15.29 -15.83 7.08
CA TYR A 110 -14.75 -16.40 8.31
C TYR A 110 -14.18 -17.79 8.06
N GLY A 111 -13.13 -18.12 8.81
CA GLY A 111 -12.61 -19.47 8.96
C GLY A 111 -12.23 -19.73 10.41
N THR A 112 -11.68 -20.92 10.67
CA THR A 112 -11.17 -21.29 11.98
C THR A 112 -9.68 -21.57 11.89
N ALA A 113 -8.89 -20.98 12.78
CA ALA A 113 -7.47 -21.29 12.92
C ALA A 113 -7.05 -21.30 14.39
N SER A 114 -5.93 -21.98 14.67
CA SER A 114 -5.39 -22.11 16.02
C SER A 114 -3.90 -21.74 16.09
N PRO A 115 -3.44 -20.52 15.69
CA PRO A 115 -2.01 -20.21 15.63
C PRO A 115 -1.28 -20.41 16.96
N LEU A 116 -1.96 -20.17 18.08
CA LEU A 116 -1.44 -20.35 19.45
C LEU A 116 -2.12 -21.53 20.18
N GLY A 117 -2.59 -22.54 19.43
CA GLY A 117 -3.19 -23.77 19.97
C GLY A 117 -4.66 -23.66 20.41
N VAL A 118 -5.26 -22.47 20.35
CA VAL A 118 -6.69 -22.27 20.68
C VAL A 118 -7.47 -21.98 19.39
N PRO A 119 -8.49 -22.80 19.04
CA PRO A 119 -9.36 -22.55 17.90
C PRO A 119 -10.10 -21.24 18.05
N GLN A 120 -10.00 -20.39 17.04
CA GLN A 120 -10.69 -19.11 16.99
C GLN A 120 -11.15 -18.79 15.57
N GLN A 121 -12.23 -18.02 15.50
CA GLN A 121 -12.75 -17.49 14.25
C GLN A 121 -11.82 -16.39 13.73
N ILE A 122 -11.30 -16.59 12.52
CA ILE A 122 -10.41 -15.65 11.81
C ILE A 122 -11.05 -15.16 10.51
N ILE A 123 -10.55 -14.05 9.98
CA ILE A 123 -10.95 -13.51 8.67
C ILE A 123 -9.96 -14.00 7.62
N LEU A 124 -10.49 -14.70 6.63
CA LEU A 124 -9.78 -15.21 5.46
C LEU A 124 -10.08 -14.34 4.25
N ILE A 125 -9.11 -14.23 3.35
CA ILE A 125 -9.32 -13.68 2.00
C ILE A 125 -8.97 -14.77 1.00
N ASN A 126 -9.93 -15.13 0.14
CA ASN A 126 -9.82 -16.28 -0.77
C ASN A 126 -9.39 -17.58 -0.06
N GLY A 127 -9.94 -17.80 1.15
CA GLY A 127 -9.64 -18.98 1.96
C GLY A 127 -8.25 -18.99 2.63
N GLN A 128 -7.49 -17.90 2.55
CA GLN A 128 -6.11 -17.83 3.04
C GLN A 128 -5.95 -16.87 4.21
N PHE A 129 -5.07 -17.24 5.16
CA PHE A 129 -4.54 -16.37 6.20
C PHE A 129 -3.03 -16.63 6.40
N PRO A 130 -2.17 -15.60 6.30
CA PRO A 130 -2.45 -14.25 5.80
C PRO A 130 -3.09 -14.23 4.41
N GLY A 131 -3.71 -13.12 4.05
CA GLY A 131 -4.37 -12.96 2.76
C GLY A 131 -3.39 -13.03 1.58
N PRO A 132 -3.90 -13.18 0.34
CA PRO A 132 -3.09 -13.31 -0.86
C PRO A 132 -2.19 -12.09 -1.08
N LYS A 133 -0.97 -12.33 -1.57
CA LYS A 133 -0.05 -11.25 -1.95
C LYS A 133 -0.58 -10.51 -3.18
N LEU A 134 -0.52 -9.18 -3.14
CA LEU A 134 -0.82 -8.32 -4.28
C LEU A 134 0.50 -7.86 -4.92
N ASP A 135 0.98 -8.63 -5.89
CA ASP A 135 2.19 -8.33 -6.66
C ASP A 135 1.80 -7.53 -7.92
N VAL A 136 2.28 -6.28 -8.01
CA VAL A 136 1.95 -5.34 -9.10
C VAL A 136 3.19 -4.53 -9.49
N VAL A 137 3.19 -3.94 -10.67
CA VAL A 137 4.23 -3.01 -11.09
C VAL A 137 3.75 -1.57 -10.84
N THR A 138 4.68 -0.65 -10.55
CA THR A 138 4.35 0.78 -10.39
C THR A 138 3.51 1.26 -11.58
N ASN A 139 2.51 2.08 -11.29
CA ASN A 139 1.53 2.60 -12.25
C ASN A 139 0.57 1.55 -12.88
N ASP A 140 0.55 0.28 -12.46
CA ASP A 140 -0.52 -0.64 -12.90
C ASP A 140 -1.90 -0.14 -12.40
N ASN A 141 -2.92 -0.23 -13.26
CA ASN A 141 -4.32 0.07 -12.90
C ASN A 141 -4.93 -1.14 -12.18
N ILE A 142 -5.18 -1.04 -10.88
CA ILE A 142 -5.69 -2.15 -10.07
C ILE A 142 -7.22 -2.04 -9.96
N ILE A 143 -7.91 -3.08 -10.41
CA ILE A 143 -9.35 -3.25 -10.32
C ILE A 143 -9.64 -4.47 -9.46
N LEU A 144 -9.99 -4.23 -8.19
CA LEU A 144 -10.16 -5.29 -7.19
C LEU A 144 -11.60 -5.34 -6.71
N ASN A 145 -12.34 -6.37 -7.12
CA ASN A 145 -13.68 -6.65 -6.65
C ASN A 145 -13.63 -7.41 -5.31
N LEU A 146 -14.04 -6.75 -4.24
CA LEU A 146 -14.06 -7.32 -2.89
C LEU A 146 -15.48 -7.73 -2.52
N ILE A 147 -15.70 -9.02 -2.28
CA ILE A 147 -16.97 -9.62 -1.90
C ILE A 147 -16.94 -9.88 -0.39
N ASN A 148 -17.87 -9.25 0.34
CA ASN A 148 -17.99 -9.43 1.78
C ASN A 148 -19.00 -10.53 2.12
N ASN A 149 -18.52 -11.71 2.52
CA ASN A 149 -19.34 -12.81 3.03
C ASN A 149 -19.27 -12.93 4.56
N LEU A 150 -18.92 -11.86 5.26
CA LEU A 150 -19.02 -11.79 6.72
C LEU A 150 -20.44 -11.42 7.15
N ASP A 151 -20.74 -11.66 8.43
CA ASP A 151 -21.95 -11.21 9.11
C ASP A 151 -21.89 -9.72 9.52
N GLN A 152 -20.80 -9.02 9.19
CA GLN A 152 -20.52 -7.64 9.59
C GLN A 152 -20.14 -6.76 8.40
N PRO A 153 -20.41 -5.44 8.46
CA PRO A 153 -19.91 -4.51 7.46
C PRO A 153 -18.37 -4.48 7.45
N PHE A 154 -17.77 -4.47 6.26
CA PHE A 154 -16.33 -4.65 6.09
C PHE A 154 -15.73 -3.56 5.19
N LEU A 155 -14.51 -3.10 5.52
CA LEU A 155 -13.67 -2.30 4.64
C LEU A 155 -12.23 -2.82 4.69
N LEU A 156 -11.53 -2.65 3.58
CA LEU A 156 -10.11 -2.95 3.46
C LEU A 156 -9.38 -1.67 3.09
N THR A 157 -8.29 -1.36 3.77
CA THR A 157 -7.43 -0.22 3.43
C THR A 157 -6.10 -0.68 2.85
N TRP A 158 -5.49 0.19 2.05
CA TRP A 158 -4.26 -0.05 1.29
C TRP A 158 -3.12 0.75 1.93
N ASN A 159 -2.60 0.25 3.04
CA ASN A 159 -1.65 0.96 3.89
C ASN A 159 -0.42 1.43 3.11
N GLY A 160 -0.22 2.74 3.06
CA GLY A 160 0.88 3.40 2.36
C GLY A 160 0.68 3.62 0.86
N ILE A 161 -0.36 3.04 0.23
CA ILE A 161 -0.71 3.37 -1.16
C ILE A 161 -1.35 4.76 -1.21
N LYS A 162 -0.71 5.66 -1.95
CA LYS A 162 -1.15 7.06 -2.07
C LYS A 162 -2.34 7.08 -3.02
N GLN A 163 -3.54 7.25 -2.47
CA GLN A 163 -4.79 7.41 -3.21
C GLN A 163 -4.88 8.78 -3.92
N ARG A 164 -3.89 9.10 -4.76
CA ARG A 164 -3.70 10.41 -5.39
C ARG A 164 -4.94 10.79 -6.19
N LYS A 165 -5.53 11.93 -5.83
CA LYS A 165 -6.77 12.48 -6.42
C LYS A 165 -8.00 11.56 -6.32
N ASN A 166 -7.92 10.40 -5.64
CA ASN A 166 -9.02 9.45 -5.55
C ASN A 166 -9.12 8.78 -4.16
N SER A 167 -9.24 9.57 -3.10
CA SER A 167 -9.43 9.04 -1.74
C SER A 167 -10.76 8.28 -1.53
N TRP A 168 -11.61 8.14 -2.55
CA TRP A 168 -12.80 7.26 -2.48
C TRP A 168 -12.43 5.78 -2.46
N GLN A 169 -11.16 5.45 -2.71
CA GLN A 169 -10.65 4.09 -2.82
C GLN A 169 -9.80 3.70 -1.60
N ASP A 170 -9.72 4.58 -0.60
CA ASP A 170 -8.87 4.41 0.58
C ASP A 170 -9.38 3.33 1.54
N GLY A 171 -10.71 3.10 1.52
CA GLY A 171 -11.34 2.01 2.26
C GLY A 171 -11.26 2.21 3.77
N VAL A 172 -11.54 3.42 4.25
CA VAL A 172 -11.66 3.77 5.67
C VAL A 172 -13.02 4.42 5.96
N LEU A 173 -13.46 4.38 7.22
CA LEU A 173 -14.78 4.93 7.62
C LEU A 173 -14.94 6.43 7.33
N GLY A 174 -13.85 7.19 7.27
CA GLY A 174 -13.87 8.61 6.92
C GLY A 174 -14.20 8.89 5.45
N THR A 175 -13.89 7.95 4.55
CA THR A 175 -14.02 8.13 3.09
C THR A 175 -15.11 7.25 2.48
N ASN A 176 -15.39 6.08 3.07
CA ASN A 176 -16.23 5.04 2.50
C ASN A 176 -17.30 4.60 3.49
N CYS A 177 -18.51 4.36 2.98
CA CYS A 177 -19.48 3.53 3.69
C CYS A 177 -19.03 2.05 3.61
N PRO A 178 -18.99 1.33 4.75
CA PRO A 178 -18.65 -0.09 4.78
C PRO A 178 -19.44 -0.95 3.79
N ILE A 179 -18.80 -1.99 3.26
CA ILE A 179 -19.43 -2.98 2.38
C ILE A 179 -20.37 -3.81 3.25
N PRO A 180 -21.69 -3.79 3.01
CA PRO A 180 -22.63 -4.59 3.80
C PRO A 180 -22.35 -6.09 3.69
N PRO A 181 -22.88 -6.90 4.63
CA PRO A 181 -22.91 -8.35 4.47
C PRO A 181 -23.49 -8.80 3.13
N ASN A 182 -22.93 -9.84 2.55
CA ASN A 182 -23.34 -10.46 1.27
C ASN A 182 -23.38 -9.47 0.09
N SER A 183 -22.54 -8.43 0.13
CA SER A 183 -22.43 -7.40 -0.90
C SER A 183 -20.99 -7.29 -1.38
N ASN A 184 -20.79 -6.58 -2.49
CA ASN A 184 -19.45 -6.34 -3.03
C ASN A 184 -19.16 -4.84 -3.22
N PHE A 185 -17.88 -4.54 -3.43
CA PHE A 185 -17.40 -3.24 -3.86
C PHE A 185 -16.12 -3.41 -4.65
N THR A 186 -16.00 -2.71 -5.78
CA THR A 186 -14.79 -2.73 -6.60
C THR A 186 -13.92 -1.52 -6.28
N TYR A 187 -12.75 -1.77 -5.72
CA TYR A 187 -11.69 -0.77 -5.56
C TYR A 187 -10.96 -0.56 -6.89
N LYS A 188 -10.75 0.70 -7.27
CA LYS A 188 -10.07 1.10 -8.51
C LYS A 188 -8.95 2.10 -8.19
N PHE A 189 -7.72 1.64 -8.03
CA PHE A 189 -6.59 2.50 -7.64
C PHE A 189 -5.31 2.18 -8.41
N GLN A 190 -4.33 3.07 -8.31
CA GLN A 190 -3.05 2.96 -9.01
C GLN A 190 -1.93 3.33 -8.03
N PRO A 191 -0.91 2.45 -7.83
CA PRO A 191 0.27 2.79 -7.03
C PRO A 191 1.20 3.68 -7.86
N LYS A 192 0.76 4.92 -8.08
CA LYS A 192 1.41 5.85 -8.99
C LYS A 192 2.74 6.35 -8.41
N ASP A 193 3.83 6.15 -9.15
CA ASP A 193 5.20 6.51 -8.77
C ASP A 193 5.60 5.94 -7.39
N GLN A 194 5.09 4.75 -7.07
CA GLN A 194 5.35 4.05 -5.82
C GLN A 194 6.02 2.72 -6.13
N ILE A 195 7.13 2.46 -5.47
CA ILE A 195 7.85 1.19 -5.52
C ILE A 195 8.14 0.80 -4.08
N GLY A 196 7.95 -0.46 -3.73
CA GLY A 196 8.25 -0.95 -2.39
C GLY A 196 7.25 -1.95 -1.82
N GLY A 197 7.45 -2.29 -0.56
CA GLY A 197 6.60 -3.17 0.23
C GLY A 197 5.55 -2.39 1.01
N TYR A 198 4.30 -2.73 0.80
CA TYR A 198 3.12 -2.17 1.46
C TYR A 198 2.26 -3.31 2.00
N THR A 199 1.18 -2.95 2.69
CA THR A 199 0.24 -3.94 3.23
C THR A 199 -1.19 -3.51 3.01
N TYR A 200 -2.11 -4.44 3.13
CA TYR A 200 -3.53 -4.15 3.29
C TYR A 200 -4.05 -4.83 4.55
N PHE A 201 -5.08 -4.25 5.15
CA PHE A 201 -5.74 -4.83 6.31
C PHE A 201 -7.17 -4.30 6.49
N PRO A 202 -8.01 -4.97 7.29
CA PRO A 202 -9.36 -4.50 7.59
C PRO A 202 -9.31 -3.21 8.42
N SER A 203 -10.00 -2.16 7.97
CA SER A 203 -9.98 -0.85 8.64
C SER A 203 -11.17 -0.61 9.57
N THR A 204 -12.07 -1.60 9.70
CA THR A 204 -13.31 -1.51 10.47
C THR A 204 -13.26 -2.33 11.76
N GLY A 205 -13.75 -1.73 12.85
CA GLY A 205 -13.84 -2.38 14.16
C GLY A 205 -12.50 -2.95 14.62
N MET A 206 -12.52 -4.19 15.10
CA MET A 206 -11.31 -4.94 15.47
C MET A 206 -10.99 -6.05 14.46
N HIS A 207 -11.48 -5.97 13.21
CA HIS A 207 -11.32 -7.03 12.21
C HIS A 207 -9.86 -7.42 11.95
N LYS A 208 -8.93 -6.45 11.95
CA LYS A 208 -7.48 -6.71 11.83
C LYS A 208 -6.96 -7.70 12.88
N ALA A 209 -7.53 -7.69 14.09
CA ALA A 209 -7.17 -8.63 15.16
C ALA A 209 -7.47 -10.09 14.82
N ALA A 210 -8.44 -10.32 13.92
CA ALA A 210 -8.81 -11.64 13.42
C ALA A 210 -8.11 -12.00 12.11
N GLY A 211 -7.15 -11.19 11.63
CA GLY A 211 -6.47 -11.41 10.36
C GLY A 211 -7.02 -10.53 9.24
N GLY A 212 -7.31 -11.13 8.08
CA GLY A 212 -7.77 -10.40 6.90
C GLY A 212 -6.75 -9.42 6.31
N PHE A 213 -5.47 -9.55 6.64
CA PHE A 213 -4.40 -8.70 6.17
C PHE A 213 -3.42 -9.45 5.26
N GLY A 214 -2.69 -8.72 4.43
CA GLY A 214 -1.70 -9.29 3.51
C GLY A 214 -0.70 -8.26 2.99
N ALA A 215 0.24 -8.74 2.19
CA ALA A 215 1.28 -7.91 1.59
C ALA A 215 0.88 -7.38 0.21
N ILE A 216 1.36 -6.19 -0.11
CA ILE A 216 1.34 -5.59 -1.45
C ILE A 216 2.80 -5.33 -1.82
N ASN A 217 3.29 -5.92 -2.91
CA ASN A 217 4.61 -5.62 -3.42
C ASN A 217 4.45 -4.84 -4.73
N VAL A 218 4.98 -3.62 -4.76
CA VAL A 218 4.99 -2.78 -5.96
C VAL A 218 6.39 -2.75 -6.54
N TYR A 219 6.58 -3.40 -7.68
CA TYR A 219 7.87 -3.53 -8.35
C TYR A 219 8.14 -2.34 -9.30
N ALA A 220 9.42 -2.06 -9.53
CA ALA A 220 9.85 -1.08 -10.51
C ALA A 220 9.53 -1.55 -11.95
N ARG A 221 9.24 -0.62 -12.86
CA ARG A 221 9.19 -0.91 -14.30
C ARG A 221 10.61 -1.17 -14.84
N PRO A 222 10.73 -1.91 -15.96
CA PRO A 222 11.97 -1.93 -16.72
C PRO A 222 12.47 -0.51 -16.97
N ARG A 223 13.78 -0.27 -16.80
CA ARG A 223 14.46 1.04 -16.93
C ARG A 223 14.26 2.04 -15.79
N ILE A 224 13.47 1.74 -14.76
CA ILE A 224 13.49 2.51 -13.52
C ILE A 224 14.59 1.92 -12.61
N PRO A 225 15.72 2.60 -12.40
CA PRO A 225 16.76 2.09 -11.52
C PRO A 225 16.31 2.16 -10.06
N VAL A 226 16.52 1.07 -9.33
CA VAL A 226 16.47 1.04 -7.86
C VAL A 226 17.91 1.11 -7.32
N PRO A 227 18.16 1.71 -6.14
CA PRO A 227 19.51 1.99 -5.66
C PRO A 227 20.24 0.76 -5.10
N TYR A 228 19.87 -0.44 -5.51
CA TYR A 228 20.44 -1.71 -5.05
C TYR A 228 20.41 -2.74 -6.19
N ALA A 229 21.30 -3.73 -6.10
CA ALA A 229 21.28 -4.85 -7.02
C ALA A 229 19.98 -5.66 -6.88
N ILE A 230 19.51 -6.22 -8.00
CA ILE A 230 18.30 -7.05 -8.03
C ILE A 230 18.57 -8.29 -7.16
N PRO A 231 17.76 -8.54 -6.10
CA PRO A 231 17.92 -9.73 -5.26
C PRO A 231 17.51 -11.01 -6.02
N ALA A 232 17.94 -12.16 -5.52
CA ALA A 232 17.56 -13.47 -6.04
C ALA A 232 16.08 -13.80 -5.80
N GLY A 233 15.45 -13.17 -4.81
CA GLY A 233 14.04 -13.32 -4.50
C GLY A 233 13.63 -12.52 -3.27
N ASP A 234 12.33 -12.55 -3.00
CA ASP A 234 11.69 -11.78 -1.93
C ASP A 234 11.00 -12.70 -0.92
N PHE A 235 11.18 -12.41 0.37
CA PHE A 235 10.39 -12.97 1.46
C PHE A 235 9.51 -11.89 2.06
N ASN A 236 8.21 -12.14 2.16
CA ASN A 236 7.30 -11.30 2.92
C ASN A 236 7.19 -11.83 4.35
N LEU A 237 7.39 -10.94 5.33
CA LEU A 237 7.27 -11.24 6.75
C LEU A 237 6.21 -10.31 7.35
N LEU A 238 5.00 -10.81 7.46
CA LEU A 238 3.89 -10.16 8.15
C LEU A 238 3.96 -10.58 9.61
N ILE A 239 4.54 -9.72 10.44
CA ILE A 239 4.83 -10.01 11.85
C ILE A 239 3.88 -9.19 12.71
N GLY A 240 3.25 -9.79 13.71
CA GLY A 240 2.33 -9.07 14.58
C GLY A 240 2.06 -9.79 15.89
N ASP A 241 1.60 -9.03 16.87
CA ASP A 241 1.01 -9.62 18.07
C ASP A 241 -0.31 -10.33 17.76
N TRP A 242 -0.58 -11.36 18.56
CA TRP A 242 -1.76 -12.18 18.41
C TRP A 242 -2.44 -12.40 19.76
N TYR A 243 -3.76 -12.41 19.71
CA TYR A 243 -4.64 -12.59 20.86
C TYR A 243 -5.37 -13.92 20.73
N LYS A 244 -5.52 -14.65 21.82
CA LYS A 244 -6.39 -15.84 21.88
C LYS A 244 -7.86 -15.46 21.96
N SER A 245 -8.15 -14.21 22.36
CA SER A 245 -9.50 -13.65 22.38
C SER A 245 -9.95 -13.22 20.97
N ASN A 246 -11.19 -13.56 20.62
CA ASN A 246 -11.81 -13.15 19.36
C ASN A 246 -11.90 -11.61 19.24
N HIS A 247 -11.78 -11.08 18.02
CA HIS A 247 -11.91 -9.65 17.72
C HIS A 247 -13.18 -8.99 18.30
N LYS A 248 -14.33 -9.66 18.30
CA LYS A 248 -15.58 -9.16 18.92
C LYS A 248 -15.42 -8.98 20.44
N GLY A 249 -14.72 -9.91 21.09
CA GLY A 249 -14.39 -9.80 22.53
C GLY A 249 -13.41 -8.67 22.81
N LEU A 250 -12.35 -8.53 22.00
CA LEU A 250 -11.40 -7.42 22.12
C LEU A 250 -12.09 -6.05 21.92
N GLN A 251 -13.04 -5.98 21.00
CA GLN A 251 -13.86 -4.79 20.81
C GLN A 251 -14.70 -4.49 22.06
N GLN A 252 -15.35 -5.48 22.67
CA GLN A 252 -16.11 -5.30 23.91
C GLN A 252 -15.24 -4.80 25.07
N TYR A 253 -13.98 -5.25 25.19
CA TYR A 253 -13.03 -4.70 26.16
C TYR A 253 -12.85 -3.20 25.97
N LEU A 254 -12.56 -2.75 24.75
CA LEU A 254 -12.40 -1.32 24.43
C LEU A 254 -13.70 -0.52 24.63
N ASP A 255 -14.83 -1.07 24.23
CA ASP A 255 -16.15 -0.42 24.37
C ASP A 255 -16.56 -0.26 25.84
N SER A 256 -16.08 -1.15 26.72
CA SER A 256 -16.24 -1.03 28.18
C SER A 256 -15.32 0.01 28.82
N GLY A 257 -14.42 0.64 28.05
CA GLY A 257 -13.44 1.61 28.55
C GLY A 257 -12.19 0.98 29.17
N ARG A 258 -11.95 -0.32 28.94
CA ARG A 258 -10.75 -1.03 29.39
C ARG A 258 -9.69 -1.01 28.29
N SER A 259 -8.42 -1.02 28.69
CA SER A 259 -7.32 -1.24 27.75
C SER A 259 -7.32 -2.68 27.25
N LEU A 260 -6.77 -2.90 26.04
CA LEU A 260 -6.55 -4.25 25.55
C LEU A 260 -5.67 -5.04 26.53
N PRO A 261 -5.90 -6.36 26.67
CA PRO A 261 -4.97 -7.21 27.40
C PRO A 261 -3.59 -7.21 26.74
N PHE A 262 -2.58 -7.69 27.46
CA PHE A 262 -1.30 -7.98 26.84
C PHE A 262 -1.48 -9.14 25.83
N PRO A 263 -0.88 -9.08 24.63
CA PRO A 263 -1.01 -10.16 23.66
C PRO A 263 -0.47 -11.50 24.15
N ASP A 264 -0.96 -12.58 23.56
CA ASP A 264 -0.64 -13.95 23.95
C ASP A 264 0.61 -14.50 23.24
N GLY A 265 0.95 -13.96 22.07
CA GLY A 265 2.10 -14.37 21.29
C GLY A 265 2.42 -13.41 20.15
N ILE A 266 3.52 -13.70 19.45
CA ILE A 266 3.90 -13.05 18.18
C ILE A 266 3.83 -14.11 17.10
N LEU A 267 3.25 -13.75 15.96
CA LEU A 267 3.19 -14.60 14.77
C LEU A 267 4.04 -13.99 13.66
N VAL A 268 4.67 -14.86 12.88
CA VAL A 268 5.30 -14.53 11.59
C VAL A 268 4.47 -15.24 10.52
N ASN A 269 3.92 -14.49 9.57
CA ASN A 269 3.06 -15.02 8.51
C ASN A 269 1.91 -15.91 9.04
N GLY A 270 1.29 -15.50 10.15
CA GLY A 270 0.18 -16.23 10.78
C GLY A 270 0.58 -17.51 11.55
N GLN A 271 1.88 -17.80 11.68
CA GLN A 271 2.39 -19.01 12.31
C GLN A 271 3.38 -18.68 13.45
N THR A 272 3.56 -19.62 14.37
CA THR A 272 4.55 -19.50 15.47
C THR A 272 5.97 -19.81 15.01
N ARG A 273 6.12 -20.64 13.97
CA ARG A 273 7.38 -21.02 13.34
C ARG A 273 7.21 -21.03 11.84
N THR A 274 8.04 -20.27 11.12
CA THR A 274 8.10 -20.23 9.66
C THR A 274 9.51 -20.59 9.21
N THR A 275 9.64 -21.19 8.02
CA THR A 275 10.93 -21.45 7.39
C THR A 275 11.05 -20.61 6.12
N PHE A 276 12.17 -19.92 5.96
CA PHE A 276 12.56 -19.20 4.76
C PHE A 276 13.75 -19.93 4.15
N SER A 277 13.63 -20.40 2.90
CA SER A 277 14.68 -21.21 2.25
C SER A 277 15.36 -20.40 1.15
N GLY A 278 16.69 -20.42 1.13
CA GLY A 278 17.47 -19.74 0.10
C GLY A 278 18.84 -20.37 -0.14
N ASP A 279 19.46 -20.01 -1.26
CA ASP A 279 20.74 -20.55 -1.70
C ASP A 279 21.90 -19.76 -1.10
N GLN A 280 22.94 -20.48 -0.67
CA GLN A 280 24.15 -19.88 -0.12
C GLN A 280 24.80 -18.94 -1.16
N GLY A 281 25.31 -17.81 -0.70
CA GLY A 281 25.96 -16.77 -1.50
C GLY A 281 24.97 -15.80 -2.18
N GLN A 282 23.69 -16.15 -2.27
CA GLN A 282 22.68 -15.30 -2.87
C GLN A 282 22.18 -14.24 -1.89
N THR A 283 21.67 -13.13 -2.42
CA THR A 283 21.08 -12.04 -1.63
C THR A 283 19.57 -12.00 -1.84
N TYR A 284 18.81 -12.00 -0.75
CA TYR A 284 17.35 -11.97 -0.76
C TYR A 284 16.82 -10.70 -0.10
N MET A 285 15.65 -10.24 -0.55
CA MET A 285 14.94 -9.12 0.08
C MET A 285 13.94 -9.63 1.11
N PHE A 286 14.10 -9.19 2.35
CA PHE A 286 13.15 -9.44 3.43
C PHE A 286 12.27 -8.20 3.59
N ARG A 287 10.99 -8.31 3.17
CA ARG A 287 9.96 -7.28 3.31
C ARG A 287 9.21 -7.50 4.61
N ILE A 288 9.58 -6.76 5.64
CA ILE A 288 9.13 -6.95 7.02
C ILE A 288 8.08 -5.90 7.34
N SER A 289 6.89 -6.32 7.74
CA SER A 289 5.78 -5.42 8.06
C SER A 289 5.16 -5.76 9.40
N ASN A 290 4.89 -4.74 10.23
CA ASN A 290 4.24 -4.92 11.51
C ASN A 290 2.70 -4.84 11.37
N MET A 291 2.09 -6.02 11.39
CA MET A 291 0.64 -6.24 11.33
C MET A 291 -0.03 -6.36 12.70
N GLY A 292 0.71 -6.09 13.78
CA GLY A 292 0.17 -6.08 15.13
C GLY A 292 -0.85 -4.97 15.37
N LEU A 293 -1.45 -5.00 16.56
CA LEU A 293 -2.37 -4.00 17.08
C LEU A 293 -1.69 -3.05 18.07
N SER A 294 -0.73 -3.55 18.85
CA SER A 294 -0.20 -2.80 20.00
C SER A 294 1.32 -2.77 20.10
N THR A 295 2.00 -3.88 19.79
CA THR A 295 3.42 -4.04 20.10
C THR A 295 4.33 -3.72 18.92
N SER A 296 5.40 -2.99 19.22
CA SER A 296 6.58 -2.94 18.34
C SER A 296 7.43 -4.19 18.56
N PHE A 297 8.18 -4.63 17.56
CA PHE A 297 9.13 -5.74 17.69
C PHE A 297 10.50 -5.36 17.19
N ASN A 298 11.53 -6.04 17.70
CA ASN A 298 12.87 -6.04 17.16
C ASN A 298 13.07 -7.30 16.32
N PHE A 299 13.52 -7.12 15.08
CA PHE A 299 13.82 -8.17 14.12
C PHE A 299 15.33 -8.34 13.94
N ARG A 300 15.79 -9.58 13.83
CA ARG A 300 17.19 -9.95 13.59
C ARG A 300 17.33 -11.37 13.07
N ILE A 301 18.46 -11.65 12.43
CA ILE A 301 18.80 -12.97 11.89
C ILE A 301 20.16 -13.37 12.47
N GLN A 302 20.24 -14.58 13.03
CA GLN A 302 21.46 -15.10 13.67
C GLN A 302 22.61 -15.11 12.66
N GLY A 303 23.70 -14.43 12.99
CA GLY A 303 24.92 -14.41 12.16
C GLY A 303 24.82 -13.60 10.87
N HIS A 304 23.72 -12.89 10.61
CA HIS A 304 23.51 -12.16 9.37
C HIS A 304 23.28 -10.67 9.62
N LYS A 305 24.03 -9.84 8.90
CA LYS A 305 23.76 -8.41 8.84
C LYS A 305 22.67 -8.12 7.82
N MET A 306 21.91 -7.07 8.07
CA MET A 306 20.78 -6.64 7.24
C MET A 306 21.07 -5.27 6.65
N LYS A 307 21.07 -5.15 5.33
CA LYS A 307 21.21 -3.87 4.64
C LYS A 307 19.83 -3.25 4.47
N LEU A 308 19.52 -2.19 5.20
CA LEU A 308 18.25 -1.48 5.05
C LEU A 308 18.24 -0.71 3.74
N VAL A 309 17.27 -1.00 2.87
CA VAL A 309 17.15 -0.36 1.54
C VAL A 309 15.87 0.42 1.36
N GLU A 310 14.82 0.08 2.10
CA GLU A 310 13.50 0.69 1.96
C GLU A 310 12.81 0.84 3.32
N VAL A 311 12.12 1.96 3.51
CA VAL A 311 11.21 2.21 4.63
C VAL A 311 9.92 2.83 4.09
N GLU A 312 8.80 2.17 4.31
CA GLU A 312 7.44 2.61 3.97
C GLU A 312 7.30 3.05 2.50
N GLY A 313 7.84 2.22 1.58
CA GLY A 313 7.79 2.51 0.15
C GLY A 313 8.75 3.61 -0.31
N SER A 314 9.71 4.01 0.53
CA SER A 314 10.73 5.02 0.21
C SER A 314 12.13 4.42 0.31
N ASN A 315 12.92 4.59 -0.73
CA ASN A 315 14.33 4.22 -0.72
C ASN A 315 15.11 5.07 0.29
N VAL A 316 16.00 4.41 1.05
CA VAL A 316 16.82 5.06 2.08
C VAL A 316 18.30 5.02 1.74
N VAL A 317 19.08 5.90 2.37
CA VAL A 317 20.53 5.78 2.41
C VAL A 317 20.85 4.46 3.11
N GLN A 318 21.57 3.59 2.41
CA GLN A 318 21.73 2.20 2.82
C GLN A 318 22.68 2.10 3.99
N ASN A 319 22.18 1.52 5.08
CA ASN A 319 22.93 1.26 6.31
C ASN A 319 22.82 -0.21 6.68
N MET A 320 23.88 -0.73 7.31
CA MET A 320 23.94 -2.11 7.80
C MET A 320 23.47 -2.16 9.26
N TYR A 321 22.64 -3.14 9.59
CA TYR A 321 22.10 -3.35 10.93
C TYR A 321 22.21 -4.81 11.33
N ASP A 322 22.53 -5.06 12.60
CA ASP A 322 22.45 -6.40 13.21
C ASP A 322 21.03 -6.72 13.69
N SER A 323 20.26 -5.68 14.06
CA SER A 323 18.84 -5.77 14.40
C SER A 323 18.13 -4.45 14.14
N LEU A 324 16.81 -4.49 13.97
CA LEU A 324 15.97 -3.32 13.70
C LEU A 324 14.65 -3.39 14.47
N ASP A 325 14.25 -2.28 15.09
CA ASP A 325 12.89 -2.10 15.62
C ASP A 325 11.92 -1.76 14.47
N VAL A 326 10.75 -2.39 14.46
CA VAL A 326 9.65 -2.14 13.51
C VAL A 326 8.36 -1.86 14.29
N HIS A 327 7.81 -0.67 14.11
CA HIS A 327 6.61 -0.23 14.83
C HIS A 327 5.33 -0.58 14.09
N VAL A 328 4.21 -0.63 14.82
CA VAL A 328 2.89 -1.00 14.27
C VAL A 328 2.55 -0.15 13.05
N GLY A 329 2.19 -0.81 11.94
CA GLY A 329 1.84 -0.15 10.68
C GLY A 329 3.03 0.13 9.75
N GLN A 330 4.27 0.03 10.24
CA GLN A 330 5.45 0.23 9.41
C GLN A 330 5.78 -1.01 8.56
N SER A 331 6.36 -0.73 7.41
CA SER A 331 6.96 -1.72 6.51
C SER A 331 8.38 -1.30 6.19
N ILE A 332 9.33 -2.22 6.28
CA ILE A 332 10.74 -2.01 5.90
C ILE A 332 11.21 -3.14 5.00
N SER A 333 12.15 -2.86 4.11
CA SER A 333 12.81 -3.88 3.29
C SER A 333 14.31 -3.88 3.56
N VAL A 334 14.85 -5.06 3.85
CA VAL A 334 16.28 -5.28 4.05
C VAL A 334 16.82 -6.31 3.06
N LEU A 335 18.04 -6.11 2.57
CA LEU A 335 18.76 -7.12 1.82
C LEU A 335 19.65 -7.93 2.76
N VAL A 336 19.59 -9.25 2.62
CA VAL A 336 20.37 -10.20 3.41
C VAL A 336 21.08 -11.16 2.46
N THR A 337 22.41 -11.20 2.55
CA THR A 337 23.24 -12.15 1.81
C THR A 337 23.44 -13.40 2.65
N LEU A 338 23.19 -14.58 2.08
CA LEU A 338 23.32 -15.86 2.76
C LEU A 338 24.79 -16.33 2.71
N ASP A 339 25.67 -15.56 3.34
CA ASP A 339 27.13 -15.70 3.26
C ASP A 339 27.75 -16.59 4.34
N GLN A 340 26.95 -17.03 5.31
CA GLN A 340 27.42 -17.88 6.41
C GLN A 340 27.66 -19.35 5.98
N THR A 341 28.26 -20.15 6.89
CA THR A 341 28.49 -21.60 6.67
C THR A 341 27.17 -22.35 6.38
N PRO A 342 27.17 -23.46 5.60
CA PRO A 342 25.98 -24.25 5.29
C PRO A 342 25.29 -24.92 6.50
N LYS A 343 24.50 -24.15 7.24
CA LYS A 343 23.63 -24.60 8.33
C LYS A 343 22.38 -23.73 8.37
N ASP A 344 21.42 -24.10 9.20
CA ASP A 344 20.23 -23.28 9.44
C ASP A 344 20.47 -22.22 10.52
N TYR A 345 19.77 -21.09 10.42
CA TYR A 345 19.93 -19.92 11.30
C TYR A 345 18.60 -19.46 11.89
N TYR A 346 18.61 -18.93 13.11
CA TYR A 346 17.41 -18.35 13.72
C TYR A 346 17.04 -17.02 13.06
N VAL A 347 15.77 -16.86 12.71
CA VAL A 347 15.12 -15.58 12.39
C VAL A 347 14.23 -15.22 13.56
N VAL A 348 14.47 -14.08 14.20
CA VAL A 348 13.88 -13.76 15.50
C VAL A 348 13.14 -12.45 15.46
N ALA A 349 11.91 -12.46 15.97
CA ALA A 349 11.14 -11.25 16.27
C ALA A 349 10.74 -11.25 17.75
N SER A 350 11.13 -10.23 18.50
CA SER A 350 10.80 -10.11 19.93
C SER A 350 10.18 -8.75 20.27
N THR A 351 9.17 -8.73 21.13
CA THR A 351 8.48 -7.48 21.50
C THR A 351 9.39 -6.47 22.17
N ARG A 352 9.11 -5.20 21.93
CA ARG A 352 9.84 -4.04 22.44
C ARG A 352 8.95 -3.21 23.34
N PHE A 353 9.54 -2.59 24.36
CA PHE A 353 8.87 -1.69 25.31
C PHE A 353 7.74 -2.35 26.11
N THR A 354 7.87 -3.66 26.36
CA THR A 354 6.91 -4.46 27.13
C THR A 354 7.54 -5.02 28.39
N ARG A 355 6.75 -5.24 29.45
CA ARG A 355 7.21 -5.88 30.69
C ARG A 355 7.59 -7.35 30.48
N LYS A 356 6.77 -8.07 29.73
CA LYS A 356 7.02 -9.44 29.29
C LYS A 356 7.49 -9.40 27.84
N ILE A 357 8.59 -10.08 27.53
CA ILE A 357 9.07 -10.22 26.15
C ILE A 357 8.42 -11.45 25.53
N LEU A 358 7.66 -11.24 24.46
CA LEU A 358 7.19 -12.32 23.61
C LEU A 358 8.16 -12.46 22.44
N THR A 359 8.49 -13.69 22.08
CA THR A 359 9.46 -13.98 21.02
C THR A 359 8.86 -15.01 20.07
N SER A 360 8.92 -14.73 18.76
CA SER A 360 8.71 -15.70 17.69
C SER A 360 10.05 -16.07 17.08
N VAL A 361 10.22 -17.37 16.82
CA VAL A 361 11.46 -17.94 16.28
C VAL A 361 11.12 -18.72 15.01
N SER A 362 11.63 -18.21 13.91
CA SER A 362 11.58 -18.81 12.58
C SER A 362 12.97 -19.31 12.18
N VAL A 363 13.05 -20.02 11.05
CA VAL A 363 14.29 -20.61 10.54
C VAL A 363 14.62 -20.01 9.17
N LEU A 364 15.87 -19.60 8.99
CA LEU A 364 16.47 -19.39 7.67
C LEU A 364 17.21 -20.67 7.30
N HIS A 365 16.65 -21.42 6.36
CA HIS A 365 17.20 -22.67 5.85
C HIS A 365 18.05 -22.40 4.62
N TYR A 366 19.28 -22.88 4.65
CA TYR A 366 20.15 -22.84 3.47
C TYR A 366 19.87 -24.09 2.64
N SER A 367 19.68 -23.97 1.32
CA SER A 367 19.33 -25.11 0.45
C SER A 367 20.35 -26.26 0.50
N ASN A 368 21.61 -25.98 0.83
CA ASN A 368 22.69 -26.96 0.99
C ASN A 368 22.97 -27.36 2.45
N SER A 369 22.14 -26.93 3.40
CA SER A 369 22.26 -27.25 4.82
C SER A 369 21.75 -28.65 5.12
N GLN A 370 22.55 -29.42 5.86
CA GLN A 370 22.12 -30.65 6.53
C GLN A 370 22.11 -30.50 8.06
N THR A 371 22.52 -29.33 8.56
CA THR A 371 22.69 -29.08 9.99
C THR A 371 21.57 -28.17 10.47
N PRO A 372 20.69 -28.65 11.39
CA PRO A 372 19.63 -27.84 11.92
C PRO A 372 20.19 -26.67 12.76
N VAL A 373 19.34 -25.68 12.98
CA VAL A 373 19.70 -24.49 13.73
C VAL A 373 20.18 -24.85 15.14
N SER A 374 21.25 -24.23 15.59
CA SER A 374 21.93 -24.52 16.85
C SER A 374 22.51 -23.26 17.49
N GLY A 375 22.87 -23.36 18.77
CA GLY A 375 23.40 -22.27 19.57
C GLY A 375 22.32 -21.38 20.20
N PRO A 376 22.72 -20.27 20.84
CA PRO A 376 21.77 -19.37 21.49
C PRO A 376 20.98 -18.56 20.46
N ILE A 377 19.70 -18.34 20.75
CA ILE A 377 18.89 -17.36 20.03
C ILE A 377 19.54 -15.97 20.21
N PRO A 378 19.80 -15.21 19.13
CA PRO A 378 20.44 -13.91 19.26
C PRO A 378 19.63 -13.01 20.19
N ALA A 379 20.30 -12.36 21.14
CA ALA A 379 19.67 -11.41 22.04
C ALA A 379 19.26 -10.14 21.27
N GLY A 380 18.19 -9.47 21.72
CA GLY A 380 17.72 -8.21 21.16
C GLY A 380 17.46 -7.20 22.28
N PRO A 381 17.38 -5.90 21.96
CA PRO A 381 17.05 -4.88 22.94
C PRO A 381 15.62 -5.12 23.45
N THR A 382 15.34 -4.73 24.70
CA THR A 382 14.05 -4.97 25.39
C THR A 382 13.27 -3.67 25.62
N TYR A 383 13.70 -2.84 26.57
CA TYR A 383 13.01 -1.61 26.98
C TYR A 383 13.76 -0.31 26.58
N GLN A 384 14.93 -0.41 25.95
CA GLN A 384 15.79 0.74 25.64
C GLN A 384 15.18 1.62 24.53
N VAL A 385 14.36 2.61 24.92
CA VAL A 385 13.71 3.57 23.99
C VAL A 385 14.73 4.41 23.24
N HIS A 386 15.79 4.87 23.91
CA HIS A 386 16.83 5.69 23.30
C HIS A 386 17.49 5.00 22.09
N TRP A 387 17.72 3.68 22.17
CA TRP A 387 18.25 2.88 21.06
C TRP A 387 17.34 2.94 19.84
N SER A 388 16.03 2.81 20.04
CA SER A 388 15.03 2.88 18.97
C SER A 388 14.98 4.27 18.33
N MET A 389 15.07 5.32 19.15
CA MET A 389 15.15 6.70 18.67
C MET A 389 16.44 6.97 17.90
N GLN A 390 17.56 6.36 18.28
CA GLN A 390 18.81 6.45 17.53
C GLN A 390 18.67 5.78 16.15
N GLN A 391 18.08 4.58 16.07
CA GLN A 391 17.76 3.94 14.79
C GLN A 391 16.90 4.85 13.90
N ALA A 392 15.84 5.46 14.45
CA ALA A 392 15.01 6.37 13.66
C ALA A 392 15.82 7.54 13.08
N ARG A 393 16.86 8.02 13.79
CA ARG A 393 17.74 9.12 13.32
C ARG A 393 18.75 8.69 12.25
N THR A 394 19.09 7.41 12.16
CA THR A 394 20.00 6.87 11.12
C THR A 394 19.28 6.62 9.81
N ILE A 395 17.96 6.46 9.83
CA ILE A 395 17.14 6.28 8.62
C ILE A 395 16.97 7.64 7.93
N ARG A 396 17.57 7.77 6.73
CA ARG A 396 17.47 8.96 5.89
C ARG A 396 17.01 8.55 4.51
N TRP A 397 16.03 9.26 3.95
CA TRP A 397 15.64 9.03 2.57
C TRP A 397 16.80 9.30 1.63
N ASN A 398 16.99 8.39 0.68
CA ASN A 398 17.93 8.62 -0.40
C ASN A 398 17.24 9.54 -1.42
N LEU A 399 17.68 10.79 -1.48
CA LEU A 399 17.07 11.81 -2.32
C LEU A 399 17.39 11.65 -3.81
N THR A 400 18.38 10.82 -4.16
CA THR A 400 18.77 10.58 -5.56
C THR A 400 18.04 9.39 -6.19
N SER A 401 17.50 8.48 -5.37
CA SER A 401 16.86 7.25 -5.83
C SER A 401 15.34 7.34 -5.67
N ASN A 402 14.61 7.61 -6.75
CA ASN A 402 13.21 7.19 -6.96
C ASN A 402 12.70 7.64 -8.32
N ALA A 403 11.90 6.79 -8.97
CA ALA A 403 11.09 7.17 -10.13
C ALA A 403 10.10 8.28 -9.79
N ALA A 404 10.00 9.22 -10.73
CA ALA A 404 8.97 10.26 -10.85
C ALA A 404 8.72 11.06 -9.55
N ARG A 405 9.66 11.95 -9.24
CA ARG A 405 9.29 13.20 -8.56
C ARG A 405 8.91 14.22 -9.64
N PRO A 406 7.71 14.82 -9.60
CA PRO A 406 7.38 15.94 -10.48
C PRO A 406 8.38 17.09 -10.36
N ASN A 407 9.07 17.22 -9.23
CA ASN A 407 10.05 18.26 -8.97
C ASN A 407 11.35 17.70 -8.35
N PRO A 408 12.54 18.10 -8.81
CA PRO A 408 13.81 17.78 -8.18
C PRO A 408 13.85 18.29 -6.72
N GLN A 409 14.29 17.47 -5.77
CA GLN A 409 14.48 17.95 -4.40
C GLN A 409 15.69 18.89 -4.35
N GLY A 410 15.43 20.18 -4.15
CA GLY A 410 16.41 21.27 -4.22
C GLY A 410 15.81 22.59 -4.72
N SER A 411 14.67 22.54 -5.43
CA SER A 411 13.93 23.74 -5.87
C SER A 411 13.03 24.35 -4.80
N PHE A 412 12.76 23.63 -3.70
CA PHE A 412 12.14 24.18 -2.51
C PHE A 412 13.15 24.20 -1.38
N HIS A 413 13.62 25.39 -1.05
CA HIS A 413 14.25 25.63 0.25
C HIS A 413 13.13 25.55 1.30
N TYR A 414 12.75 24.35 1.74
CA TYR A 414 11.63 24.19 2.70
C TYR A 414 11.82 25.01 3.98
N GLY A 415 13.07 25.29 4.37
CA GLY A 415 13.39 26.20 5.48
C GLY A 415 13.11 27.68 5.21
N THR A 416 12.92 28.09 3.95
CA THR A 416 12.51 29.46 3.56
C THR A 416 11.01 29.56 3.29
N ILE A 417 10.28 28.44 3.26
CA ILE A 417 8.83 28.46 3.12
C ILE A 417 8.23 28.88 4.45
N THR A 418 7.62 30.06 4.49
CA THR A 418 6.90 30.54 5.68
C THR A 418 5.69 29.63 5.94
N PRO A 419 5.62 28.93 7.09
CA PRO A 419 4.47 28.10 7.41
C PRO A 419 3.20 28.94 7.50
N THR A 420 2.15 28.60 6.73
CA THR A 420 0.87 29.31 6.78
C THR A 420 0.09 29.01 8.07
N ARG A 421 0.27 27.80 8.64
CA ARG A 421 -0.40 27.35 9.86
C ARG A 421 0.46 26.31 10.58
N THR A 422 0.57 26.42 11.89
CA THR A 422 1.18 25.40 12.76
C THR A 422 0.11 24.79 13.64
N ILE A 423 0.07 23.46 13.69
CA ILE A 423 -0.83 22.70 14.57
C ILE A 423 0.05 21.87 15.51
N VAL A 424 -0.11 22.08 16.80
CA VAL A 424 0.58 21.33 17.87
C VAL A 424 -0.42 20.29 18.40
N LEU A 425 -0.07 19.01 18.27
CA LEU A 425 -0.91 17.90 18.68
C LEU A 425 -0.35 17.27 19.96
N SER A 426 -1.15 17.25 21.03
CA SER A 426 -0.87 16.56 22.29
C SER A 426 -1.77 15.35 22.43
N ASN A 427 -1.15 14.18 22.65
CA ASN A 427 -1.85 12.93 22.90
C ASN A 427 -2.11 12.76 24.40
N SER A 428 -3.32 12.35 24.76
CA SER A 428 -3.74 12.15 26.15
C SER A 428 -4.65 10.93 26.26
N ALA A 429 -4.71 10.35 27.46
CA ALA A 429 -5.67 9.31 27.81
C ALA A 429 -6.57 9.87 28.92
N ASN A 430 -7.80 10.22 28.57
CA ASN A 430 -8.73 10.95 29.42
C ASN A 430 -9.92 10.07 29.79
N LEU A 431 -10.48 10.29 30.97
CA LEU A 431 -11.75 9.69 31.36
C LEU A 431 -12.89 10.53 30.79
N ILE A 432 -13.62 9.99 29.81
CA ILE A 432 -14.77 10.63 29.17
C ILE A 432 -15.99 9.76 29.41
N ASN A 433 -17.01 10.29 30.11
CA ASN A 433 -18.22 9.56 30.50
C ASN A 433 -17.93 8.23 31.21
N GLY A 434 -16.98 8.24 32.15
CA GLY A 434 -16.58 7.06 32.92
C GLY A 434 -15.77 6.01 32.14
N LYS A 435 -15.38 6.30 30.89
CA LYS A 435 -14.57 5.39 30.05
C LYS A 435 -13.24 6.03 29.69
N ILE A 436 -12.16 5.26 29.73
CA ILE A 436 -10.85 5.74 29.24
C ILE A 436 -10.93 5.86 27.72
N ARG A 437 -10.59 7.05 27.21
CA ARG A 437 -10.55 7.38 25.79
C ARG A 437 -9.24 8.09 25.46
N TYR A 438 -8.69 7.78 24.29
CA TYR A 438 -7.54 8.53 23.78
C TYR A 438 -8.03 9.79 23.06
N ALA A 439 -7.36 10.89 23.34
CA ALA A 439 -7.73 12.21 22.85
C ALA A 439 -6.51 12.94 22.29
N VAL A 440 -6.74 13.70 21.22
CA VAL A 440 -5.77 14.62 20.63
C VAL A 440 -6.24 16.04 20.93
N ASN A 441 -5.40 16.83 21.59
CA ASN A 441 -5.75 18.16 22.10
C ASN A 441 -7.06 18.16 22.93
N GLY A 442 -7.24 17.14 23.76
CA GLY A 442 -8.41 16.98 24.61
C GLY A 442 -9.69 16.48 23.91
N VAL A 443 -9.67 16.28 22.59
CA VAL A 443 -10.82 15.78 21.81
C VAL A 443 -10.62 14.30 21.46
N SER A 444 -11.58 13.47 21.84
CA SER A 444 -11.63 12.04 21.44
C SER A 444 -12.41 11.89 20.14
N TYR A 445 -11.84 11.18 19.17
CA TYR A 445 -12.51 10.87 17.91
C TYR A 445 -13.63 9.83 18.09
N ILE A 446 -14.72 10.01 17.36
CA ILE A 446 -15.83 9.07 17.25
C ILE A 446 -16.17 8.95 15.76
N ASN A 447 -16.40 7.71 15.29
CA ASN A 447 -16.84 7.50 13.91
C ASN A 447 -18.21 8.12 13.67
N ALA A 448 -18.33 8.92 12.61
CA ALA A 448 -19.61 9.45 12.15
C ALA A 448 -20.42 8.38 11.40
N ASP A 449 -21.74 8.46 11.50
CA ASP A 449 -22.67 7.58 10.73
C ASP A 449 -22.58 7.82 9.21
N THR A 450 -22.17 9.03 8.82
CA THR A 450 -21.96 9.46 7.44
C THR A 450 -20.46 9.73 7.25
N PRO A 451 -19.80 9.11 6.25
CA PRO A 451 -18.39 9.37 5.98
C PRO A 451 -18.13 10.86 5.76
N LEU A 452 -17.08 11.40 6.38
CA LEU A 452 -16.75 12.82 6.32
C LEU A 452 -16.58 13.32 4.89
N LYS A 453 -15.94 12.51 4.04
CA LYS A 453 -15.77 12.84 2.61
C LYS A 453 -17.10 12.93 1.87
N LEU A 454 -18.05 12.05 2.20
CA LEU A 454 -19.39 12.04 1.61
C LEU A 454 -20.15 13.30 2.05
N ALA A 455 -20.09 13.62 3.34
CA ALA A 455 -20.73 14.80 3.89
C ALA A 455 -20.18 16.11 3.27
N ASP A 456 -18.87 16.20 3.12
CA ASP A 456 -18.21 17.35 2.48
C ASP A 456 -18.59 17.46 1.00
N TYR A 457 -18.48 16.37 0.24
CA TYR A 457 -18.78 16.38 -1.20
C TYR A 457 -20.23 16.76 -1.54
N PHE A 458 -21.19 16.33 -0.73
CA PHE A 458 -22.61 16.65 -0.92
C PHE A 458 -23.11 17.82 -0.06
N ASN A 459 -22.24 18.53 0.67
CA ASN A 459 -22.59 19.60 1.59
C ASN A 459 -23.68 19.21 2.60
N ILE A 460 -23.60 18.01 3.19
CA ILE A 460 -24.58 17.51 4.15
C ILE A 460 -24.38 18.22 5.50
N PRO A 461 -25.34 19.05 5.96
CA PRO A 461 -25.17 19.82 7.18
C PRO A 461 -25.20 18.93 8.43
N GLY A 462 -24.51 19.35 9.49
CA GLY A 462 -24.59 18.72 10.81
C GLY A 462 -23.78 17.43 11.00
N VAL A 463 -22.97 17.03 10.02
CA VAL A 463 -22.08 15.86 10.14
C VAL A 463 -20.74 16.22 10.79
N TYR A 464 -20.13 17.33 10.38
CA TYR A 464 -18.89 17.83 10.95
C TYR A 464 -18.94 19.35 11.08
N SER A 465 -18.01 19.89 11.88
CA SER A 465 -17.80 21.31 12.04
C SER A 465 -16.32 21.61 11.90
N MET A 466 -15.99 22.72 11.26
CA MET A 466 -14.60 23.14 11.10
C MET A 466 -14.05 23.73 12.40
N ASN A 467 -12.74 23.58 12.62
CA ASN A 467 -12.00 24.14 13.76
C ASN A 467 -12.49 23.68 15.15
N THR A 468 -13.01 22.46 15.27
CA THR A 468 -13.42 21.89 16.57
C THR A 468 -12.25 21.49 17.46
N ILE A 469 -11.10 21.15 16.86
CA ILE A 469 -9.86 20.84 17.58
C ILE A 469 -9.00 22.10 17.59
N GLN A 470 -8.60 22.53 18.80
CA GLN A 470 -7.71 23.68 18.98
C GLN A 470 -6.36 23.43 18.29
N MET A 471 -5.76 24.49 17.72
CA MET A 471 -4.47 24.39 17.04
C MET A 471 -3.31 24.13 18.00
N SER A 472 -3.46 24.48 19.27
CA SER A 472 -2.52 24.18 20.34
C SER A 472 -3.25 23.47 21.48
N PRO A 473 -2.57 22.60 22.23
CA PRO A 473 -3.10 22.09 23.49
C PRO A 473 -3.42 23.27 24.43
N LYS A 474 -4.43 23.09 25.27
CA LYS A 474 -4.70 24.02 26.38
C LYS A 474 -3.72 23.81 27.52
#